data_AF-A0A519QMG1-F1
#
_entry.id   AF-A0A519QMG1-F1
#
_cell.length_a   1.000
_cell.length_b   1.000
_cell.length_c   1.000
_cell.angle_alpha   90.00
_cell.angle_beta   90.00
_cell.angle_gamma   90.00
#
_symmetry.space_group_name_H-M   'P 1'
#
loop_
_entity.id
_entity.type
_entity.pdbx_description
1 polymer ?
#
loop_
_entity_poly.entity_id
_entity_poly.type
_entity_poly.pdbx_seq_one_letter_code
_entity_poly.pdbx_strand_id
1 'polypeptide(L)' 'DGNGIEICRGLREKERTKNVKVIIMSAHAAEKAVLEEACSDDFISKPFDLDNLLRHVKRFLPI' A
#
# COMPACT_ATOMS: atom_id res chain seq x y z
N ASP A 1 -15.57 -7.59 -0.39
CA ASP A 1 -15.85 -6.13 -0.44
C ASP A 1 -15.09 -5.39 0.66
N GLY A 2 -13.78 -5.63 0.79
CA GLY A 2 -12.97 -5.05 1.87
C GLY A 2 -12.44 -3.67 1.49
N ASN A 3 -12.64 -2.68 2.34
CA ASN A 3 -12.00 -1.39 2.20
C ASN A 3 -10.50 -1.52 2.54
N GLY A 4 -9.64 -1.46 1.52
CA GLY A 4 -8.19 -1.61 1.69
C GLY A 4 -7.58 -0.60 2.67
N ILE A 5 -8.17 0.59 2.80
CA ILE A 5 -7.72 1.63 3.73
C ILE A 5 -8.02 1.24 5.18
N GLU A 6 -9.21 0.71 5.46
CA GLU A 6 -9.58 0.25 6.81
C GLU A 6 -8.70 -0.92 7.27
N ILE A 7 -8.43 -1.87 6.37
CA ILE A 7 -7.50 -2.98 6.64
C ILE A 7 -6.10 -2.42 6.96
N CYS A 8 -5.63 -1.49 6.14
CA CYS A 8 -4.33 -0.84 6.29
C CYS A 8 -4.20 -0.09 7.62
N ARG A 9 -5.22 0.66 8.05
CA ARG A 9 -5.28 1.28 9.38
C ARG A 9 -5.23 0.23 10.49
N GLY A 10 -6.05 -0.82 10.39
CA GLY A 10 -6.06 -1.91 11.37
C GLY A 10 -4.73 -2.68 11.49
N LEU A 11 -3.91 -2.71 10.44
CA LEU A 11 -2.54 -3.25 10.50
C LEU A 11 -1.60 -2.35 11.31
N ARG A 12 -1.77 -1.02 11.24
CA ARG A 12 -0.95 -0.04 11.97
C ARG A 12 -1.26 0.00 13.46
N GLU A 13 -2.51 -0.28 13.85
CA GLU A 13 -2.93 -0.29 15.26
C GLU A 13 -2.40 -1.49 16.05
N LYS A 14 -2.02 -2.57 15.37
CA LYS A 14 -1.56 -3.81 16.03
C LYS A 14 -0.04 -3.84 16.14
N GLU A 15 0.46 -3.98 17.37
CA GLU A 15 1.89 -4.02 17.67
C GLU A 15 2.68 -5.02 16.80
N ARG A 16 2.09 -6.19 16.53
CA ARG A 16 2.72 -7.25 15.73
C ARG A 16 2.86 -6.89 14.25
N THR A 17 2.01 -6.01 13.71
CA THR A 17 1.94 -5.73 12.27
C THR A 17 2.22 -4.28 11.92
N LYS A 18 2.35 -3.38 12.91
CA LYS A 18 2.51 -1.94 12.67
C LYS A 18 3.71 -1.58 11.80
N ASN A 19 4.74 -2.42 11.79
CA ASN A 19 5.97 -2.21 11.02
C ASN A 19 5.99 -2.92 9.65
N VAL A 20 4.95 -3.68 9.31
CA VAL A 20 4.86 -4.35 8.00
C VAL A 20 4.72 -3.29 6.91
N LYS A 21 5.41 -3.49 5.78
CA LYS A 21 5.29 -2.60 4.61
C LYS A 21 4.01 -2.90 3.85
N VAL A 22 3.22 -1.86 3.59
CA VAL A 22 1.89 -1.97 2.96
C VAL A 22 1.87 -1.15 1.68
N ILE A 23 1.56 -1.81 0.57
CA ILE A 23 1.33 -1.18 -0.73
C ILE A 23 -0.16 -1.32 -1.06
N ILE A 24 -0.84 -0.21 -1.33
CA ILE A 24 -2.25 -0.22 -1.72
C ILE A 24 -2.38 -0.18 -3.24
N MET A 25 -3.30 -0.99 -3.79
CA MET A 25 -3.51 -1.10 -5.23
C MET A 25 -4.97 -0.87 -5.61
N SER A 26 -5.29 0.21 -6.32
CA SER A 26 -6.69 0.62 -6.57
C SER A 26 -6.91 1.15 -7.98
N ALA A 27 -8.11 0.89 -8.55
CA ALA A 27 -8.56 1.47 -9.83
C ALA A 27 -9.31 2.79 -9.65
N HIS A 28 -9.78 3.08 -8.43
CA HIS A 28 -10.74 4.17 -8.16
C HIS A 28 -10.28 5.12 -7.04
N ALA A 29 -9.08 4.92 -6.50
CA ALA A 29 -8.52 5.80 -5.47
C ALA A 29 -7.37 6.62 -6.06
N ALA A 30 -7.31 7.90 -5.70
CA ALA A 30 -6.18 8.76 -6.04
C ALA A 30 -5.01 8.48 -5.10
N GLU A 31 -3.80 8.37 -5.64
CA GLU A 31 -2.56 8.15 -4.87
C GLU A 31 -2.45 9.10 -3.67
N LYS A 32 -2.68 10.40 -3.89
CA LYS A 32 -2.64 11.42 -2.85
C LYS A 32 -3.59 11.11 -1.69
N ALA A 33 -4.84 10.75 -1.99
CA ALA A 33 -5.84 10.43 -0.96
C ALA A 33 -5.44 9.18 -0.16
N VAL A 34 -4.77 8.21 -0.79
CA VAL A 34 -4.33 6.98 -0.11
C VAL A 34 -3.09 7.20 0.75
N LEU A 35 -2.16 8.03 0.29
CA LEU A 35 -0.94 8.35 1.04
C LEU A 35 -1.20 9.34 2.19
N GLU A 36 -2.17 10.26 2.04
CA GLU A 36 -2.61 11.18 3.11
C GLU A 36 -3.13 10.44 4.35
N GLU A 37 -3.66 9.23 4.17
CA GLU A 37 -4.10 8.37 5.27
C GLU A 37 -2.95 7.81 6.12
N ALA A 38 -1.70 8.00 5.69
CA ALA A 38 -0.46 7.59 6.35
C ALA A 38 -0.40 6.11 6.76
N CYS A 39 -1.33 5.27 6.29
CA CYS A 39 -1.38 3.87 6.65
C CYS A 39 -0.54 3.02 5.67
N SER A 40 -0.36 3.48 4.43
CA SER A 40 0.39 2.77 3.38
C SER A 40 1.77 3.39 3.17
N ASP A 41 2.73 2.56 2.77
CA ASP A 41 4.08 2.98 2.42
C ASP A 41 4.22 3.31 0.91
N ASP A 42 3.32 2.77 0.08
CA ASP A 42 3.32 2.99 -1.37
C ASP A 42 1.92 2.75 -1.97
N PHE A 43 1.74 3.19 -3.22
CA PHE A 43 0.50 3.06 -3.97
C PHE A 43 0.76 2.64 -5.42
N ILE A 44 -0.11 1.78 -5.95
CA ILE A 44 -0.11 1.35 -7.35
C ILE A 44 -1.50 1.57 -7.95
N SER A 45 -1.58 2.42 -8.98
CA SER A 45 -2.82 2.60 -9.74
C SER A 45 -3.09 1.39 -10.63
N LYS A 46 -4.35 0.97 -10.74
CA LYS A 46 -4.79 -0.05 -11.70
C LYS A 46 -5.29 0.62 -13.00
N PRO A 47 -5.00 0.05 -14.18
CA PRO A 47 -4.18 -1.14 -14.41
C PRO A 47 -2.67 -0.86 -14.27
N PHE A 48 -1.89 -1.89 -13.96
CA PHE A 48 -0.43 -1.86 -13.89
C PHE A 48 0.14 -3.12 -14.55
N ASP A 49 1.40 -3.06 -14.97
CA ASP A 49 2.17 -4.21 -15.45
C ASP A 49 3.09 -4.80 -14.37
N LEU A 50 3.68 -5.96 -14.66
CA LEU A 50 4.57 -6.65 -13.71
C LEU A 50 5.83 -5.83 -13.40
N ASP A 51 6.39 -5.12 -14.39
CA ASP A 51 7.59 -4.30 -14.19
C ASP A 51 7.33 -3.12 -13.25
N ASN A 52 6.16 -2.50 -13.35
CA ASN A 52 5.70 -1.50 -12.41
C ASN A 52 5.58 -2.09 -11.01
N LEU A 53 4.85 -3.20 -10.83
CA LEU A 53 4.73 -3.86 -9.53
C LEU A 53 6.10 -4.20 -8.92
N LEU A 54 7.00 -4.80 -9.69
CA LEU A 54 8.32 -5.19 -9.24
C LEU A 54 9.17 -3.98 -8.82
N ARG A 55 9.04 -2.83 -9.50
CA ARG A 55 9.72 -1.60 -9.09
C ARG A 55 9.28 -1.13 -7.71
N HIS A 56 7.99 -1.16 -7.41
CA HIS A 56 7.48 -0.78 -6.09
C HIS A 56 7.94 -1.76 -5.01
N VAL A 57 7.82 -3.07 -5.24
CA VAL A 57 8.26 -4.10 -4.27
C VAL A 57 9.75 -3.98 -3.96
N LYS A 58 10.59 -3.80 -4.99
CA LYS A 58 12.05 -3.69 -4.83
C LYS A 58 12.49 -2.51 -3.95
N ARG A 59 11.69 -1.44 -3.81
CA ARG A 59 12.00 -0.31 -2.91
C ARG A 59 12.01 -0.69 -1.44
N PHE A 60 11.34 -1.77 -1.07
CA PHE A 60 11.17 -2.21 0.32
C PHE A 60 11.96 -3.47 0.66
N LEU A 61 12.68 -4.05 -0.30
CA LEU A 61 13.57 -5.18 -0.08
C LEU A 61 14.98 -4.67 0.25
N PRO A 62 15.73 -5.38 1.10
CA PRO A 62 17.14 -5.10 1.30
C PRO A 62 17.92 -5.25 -0.02
N ILE A 63 18.96 -4.45 -0.18
CA ILE A 63 19.92 -4.51 -1.29
C ILE A 63 20.80 -5.76 -1.15
#